data_AF-A0AA49FJB7-F1
#
_entry.id   AF-A0AA49FJB7-F1
#
_cell.length_a   1.000
_cell.length_b   1.000
_cell.length_c   1.000
_cell.angle_alpha   90.00
_cell.angle_beta   90.00
_cell.angle_gamma   90.00
#
_symmetry.space_group_name_H-M   'P 1'
#
loop_
_entity.id
_entity.type
_entity.pdbx_description
1 polymer ?
#
loop_
_entity_poly.entity_id
_entity_poly.type
_entity_poly.pdbx_seq_one_letter_code
_entity_poly.pdbx_strand_id
1 'polypeptide(L)'
;MKGQLKFSPIEMNNQFSSLLRDRDWNESRVSYWVTRSEKLIRSTIPLSPDAQKKEIEAAGEEPIFSYNQTDFVKDRVAIEVQFGKYAFVAYDLFVKHLAFYVRDQIDVGIEILPMKSLQAEMSSGPGYYEGELYNVIRNGRGVPAVPLVMIGIAP
;
A
#
# COMPACT_ATOMS: atom_id res chain seq x y z
N MET A 1 -26.73 6.12 -12.49
CA MET A 1 -27.76 6.89 -13.24
C MET A 1 -27.63 8.35 -12.85
N LYS A 2 -27.95 9.31 -13.74
CA LYS A 2 -27.90 10.74 -13.36
C LYS A 2 -28.90 11.00 -12.22
N GLY A 3 -28.45 11.64 -11.13
CA GLY A 3 -29.31 12.05 -10.02
C GLY A 3 -29.47 11.07 -8.86
N GLN A 4 -28.77 9.92 -8.84
CA GLN A 4 -28.77 9.03 -7.68
C GLN A 4 -27.84 9.55 -6.57
N LEU A 5 -28.31 9.55 -5.33
CA LEU A 5 -27.48 9.68 -4.14
C LEU A 5 -26.61 8.44 -4.00
N LYS A 6 -25.31 8.64 -3.78
CA LYS A 6 -24.28 7.60 -3.75
C LYS A 6 -23.28 7.88 -2.63
N PHE A 7 -22.61 6.85 -2.14
CA PHE A 7 -21.51 7.01 -1.20
C PHE A 7 -20.32 7.71 -1.87
N SER A 8 -19.82 8.76 -1.23
CA SER A 8 -18.67 9.54 -1.72
C SER A 8 -17.36 8.91 -1.23
N PRO A 9 -16.49 8.38 -2.12
CA PRO A 9 -15.16 7.89 -1.73
C PRO A 9 -14.35 8.92 -0.96
N ILE A 10 -14.45 10.19 -1.37
CA ILE A 10 -13.70 11.31 -0.77
C ILE A 10 -14.15 11.52 0.67
N GLU A 11 -15.46 11.56 0.92
CA GLU A 11 -15.98 11.77 2.28
C GLU A 11 -15.68 10.57 3.18
N MET A 12 -15.81 9.34 2.68
CA MET A 12 -15.45 8.14 3.44
C MET A 12 -13.96 8.13 3.79
N ASN A 13 -13.07 8.42 2.84
CA ASN A 13 -11.63 8.55 3.12
C ASN A 13 -11.35 9.62 4.17
N ASN A 14 -12.02 10.78 4.10
CA ASN A 14 -11.86 11.86 5.08
C ASN A 14 -12.32 11.42 6.48
N GLN A 15 -13.43 10.68 6.59
CA GLN A 15 -13.90 10.17 7.89
C GLN A 15 -12.93 9.16 8.49
N PHE A 16 -12.44 8.19 7.70
CA PHE A 16 -11.41 7.26 8.16
C PHE A 16 -10.13 7.99 8.58
N SER A 17 -9.68 8.97 7.80
CA SER A 17 -8.49 9.76 8.13
C SER A 17 -8.61 10.48 9.47
N SER A 18 -9.76 11.12 9.75
CA SER A 18 -10.01 11.74 11.05
C SER A 18 -9.98 10.70 12.18
N LEU A 19 -10.74 9.61 12.05
CA LEU A 19 -10.85 8.59 13.10
C LEU A 19 -9.53 7.88 13.40
N LEU A 20 -8.70 7.67 12.38
CA LEU A 20 -7.37 7.06 12.52
C LEU A 20 -6.38 8.05 13.14
N ARG A 21 -6.37 9.31 12.70
CA ARG A 21 -5.50 10.34 13.28
C ARG A 21 -5.84 10.63 14.75
N ASP A 22 -7.13 10.61 15.12
CA ASP A 22 -7.58 10.72 16.51
C ASP A 22 -7.11 9.55 17.40
N ARG A 23 -6.58 8.48 16.78
CA ARG A 23 -6.02 7.29 17.43
C ARG A 23 -4.50 7.17 17.24
N ASP A 24 -3.83 8.28 16.91
CA ASP A 24 -2.39 8.40 16.72
C ASP A 24 -1.83 7.54 15.57
N TRP A 25 -2.63 7.29 14.54
CA TRP A 25 -2.11 6.78 13.28
C TRP A 25 -1.50 7.92 12.48
N ASN A 26 -0.23 7.76 12.12
CA ASN A 26 0.57 8.81 11.52
C ASN A 26 1.08 8.43 10.14
N GLU A 27 1.35 9.44 9.33
CA GLU A 27 2.01 9.24 8.05
C GLU A 27 3.43 8.70 8.27
N SER A 28 3.85 7.79 7.39
CA SER A 28 5.22 7.27 7.37
C SER A 28 5.75 7.22 5.95
N ARG A 29 7.07 7.41 5.82
CA ARG A 29 7.78 7.44 4.55
C ARG A 29 9.05 6.61 4.63
N VAL A 30 9.27 5.81 3.60
CA VAL A 30 10.47 4.99 3.46
C VAL A 30 11.16 5.34 2.15
N SER A 31 12.38 5.84 2.26
CA SER A 31 13.21 6.22 1.12
C SER A 31 14.21 5.12 0.77
N TYR A 32 14.53 4.98 -0.51
CA TYR A 32 15.48 4.00 -1.02
C TYR A 32 16.08 4.46 -2.36
N TRP A 33 17.13 3.78 -2.81
CA TRP A 33 17.78 4.05 -4.09
C TRP A 33 17.61 2.86 -5.04
N VAL A 34 17.15 3.14 -6.25
CA VAL A 34 16.98 2.12 -7.30
C VAL A 34 18.09 2.25 -8.34
N THR A 35 18.32 1.18 -9.08
CA THR A 35 19.27 1.11 -10.19
C THR A 35 18.78 0.06 -11.20
N ARG A 36 19.37 0.00 -12.38
CA ARG A 36 19.05 -1.00 -13.42
C ARG A 36 19.71 -2.37 -13.20
N SER A 37 20.76 -2.43 -12.37
CA SER A 37 21.52 -3.66 -12.13
C SER A 37 20.80 -4.58 -11.15
N GLU A 38 20.26 -5.70 -11.64
CA GLU A 38 19.54 -6.69 -10.82
C GLU A 38 20.37 -7.19 -9.63
N LYS A 39 21.66 -7.45 -9.84
CA LYS A 39 22.57 -7.90 -8.80
C LYS A 39 22.67 -6.86 -7.68
N LEU A 40 22.83 -5.58 -8.05
CA LEU A 40 22.89 -4.50 -7.06
C LEU A 40 21.57 -4.36 -6.32
N ILE A 41 20.43 -4.35 -7.01
CA ILE A 41 19.09 -4.31 -6.39
C ILE A 41 18.98 -5.38 -5.29
N ARG A 42 19.28 -6.64 -5.60
CA ARG A 42 19.18 -7.74 -4.63
C ARG A 42 20.10 -7.54 -3.42
N SER A 43 21.32 -7.05 -3.64
CA SER A 43 22.30 -6.82 -2.56
C SER A 43 22.01 -5.58 -1.70
N THR A 44 21.33 -4.56 -2.26
CA THR A 44 21.13 -3.28 -1.58
C THR A 44 19.78 -3.18 -0.86
N ILE A 45 18.78 -4.01 -1.19
CA ILE A 45 17.48 -4.06 -0.49
C ILE A 45 17.58 -3.98 1.05
N PRO A 46 18.43 -4.80 1.73
CA PRO A 46 18.49 -4.79 3.20
C PRO A 46 19.27 -3.62 3.80
N LEU A 47 19.93 -2.79 2.99
CA LEU A 47 20.82 -1.72 3.46
C LEU A 47 20.07 -0.43 3.79
N SER A 48 20.61 0.41 4.68
CA SER A 48 20.10 1.77 4.89
C SER A 48 20.19 2.62 3.61
N PRO A 49 19.37 3.67 3.41
CA PRO A 49 19.35 4.43 2.16
C PRO A 49 20.73 5.01 1.79
N ASP A 50 21.49 5.48 2.77
CA ASP A 50 22.84 6.00 2.55
C ASP A 50 23.80 4.91 2.06
N ALA A 51 23.70 3.70 2.62
CA ALA A 51 24.50 2.56 2.20
C ALA A 51 24.10 2.06 0.80
N GLN A 52 22.80 2.05 0.47
CA GLN A 52 22.33 1.72 -0.88
C GLN A 52 22.96 2.63 -1.92
N LYS A 53 22.89 3.95 -1.70
CA LYS A 53 23.48 4.94 -2.60
C LYS A 53 24.97 4.69 -2.79
N LYS A 54 25.70 4.54 -1.70
CA LYS A 54 27.15 4.33 -1.72
C LYS A 54 27.55 3.06 -2.48
N GLU A 55 26.86 1.94 -2.29
CA GLU A 55 27.14 0.68 -2.99
C GLU A 55 26.85 0.79 -4.49
N ILE A 56 25.77 1.47 -4.88
CA ILE A 56 25.43 1.69 -6.29
C ILE A 56 26.48 2.57 -6.97
N GLU A 57 26.88 3.68 -6.33
CA GLU A 57 27.92 4.59 -6.84
C GLU A 57 29.29 3.89 -6.93
N ALA A 58 29.66 3.09 -5.92
CA ALA A 58 30.91 2.35 -5.91
C ALA A 58 31.00 1.29 -7.03
N ALA A 59 29.87 0.78 -7.49
CA ALA A 59 29.78 -0.13 -8.63
C ALA A 59 29.76 0.58 -10.00
N GLY A 60 29.82 1.92 -10.03
CA GLY A 60 29.79 2.72 -11.26
C GLY A 60 28.40 2.81 -11.91
N GLU A 61 27.33 2.46 -11.19
CA GLU A 61 25.95 2.61 -11.65
C GLU A 61 25.33 3.91 -11.11
N GLU A 62 24.28 4.40 -11.77
CA GLU A 62 23.55 5.59 -11.34
C GLU A 62 22.52 5.25 -10.25
N PRO A 63 22.60 5.83 -9.04
CA PRO A 63 21.58 5.69 -8.03
C PRO A 63 20.42 6.67 -8.30
N ILE A 64 19.19 6.16 -8.38
CA ILE A 64 17.98 6.98 -8.57
C ILE A 64 17.18 6.99 -7.27
N PHE A 65 16.97 8.17 -6.69
CA PHE A 65 16.23 8.32 -5.45
C PHE A 65 14.74 8.00 -5.65
N SER A 66 14.16 7.23 -4.73
CA SER A 66 12.74 6.91 -4.71
C SER A 66 12.24 6.74 -3.27
N TYR A 67 10.92 6.66 -3.09
CA TYR A 67 10.30 6.45 -1.80
C TYR A 67 8.88 5.90 -1.94
N ASN A 68 8.41 5.24 -0.87
CA ASN A 68 7.01 4.96 -0.63
C ASN A 68 6.53 5.73 0.60
N GLN A 69 5.25 6.08 0.60
CA GLN A 69 4.61 6.82 1.68
C GLN A 69 3.24 6.21 1.92
N THR A 70 2.87 6.04 3.19
CA THR A 70 1.57 5.52 3.62
C THR A 70 1.01 6.45 4.69
N ASP A 71 -0.31 6.61 4.69
CA ASP A 71 -0.98 7.65 5.48
C ASP A 71 -1.12 7.25 6.96
N PHE A 72 -1.17 5.95 7.26
CA PHE A 72 -1.51 5.44 8.58
C PHE A 72 -0.58 4.31 9.01
N VAL A 73 0.43 4.65 9.83
CA VAL A 73 1.28 3.69 10.54
C VAL A 73 1.19 3.92 12.04
N LYS A 74 1.11 2.82 12.78
CA LYS A 74 1.20 2.77 14.23
C LYS A 74 1.66 1.39 14.67
N ASP A 75 2.53 1.30 15.67
CA ASP A 75 2.95 0.04 16.30
C ASP A 75 3.39 -1.04 15.28
N ARG A 76 4.14 -0.64 14.25
CA ARG A 76 4.61 -1.51 13.14
C ARG A 76 3.48 -2.16 12.33
N VAL A 77 2.32 -1.51 12.28
CA VAL A 77 1.20 -1.86 11.39
C VAL A 77 0.97 -0.71 10.43
N ALA A 78 0.76 -1.00 9.14
CA ALA A 78 0.28 -0.01 8.17
C ALA A 78 -1.18 -0.28 7.80
N ILE A 79 -2.01 0.75 7.76
CA ILE A 79 -3.38 0.70 7.24
C ILE A 79 -3.44 1.49 5.93
N GLU A 80 -4.01 0.89 4.89
CA GLU A 80 -4.45 1.57 3.67
C GLU A 80 -5.97 1.51 3.58
N VAL A 81 -6.61 2.66 3.35
CA VAL A 81 -8.05 2.77 3.15
C VAL A 81 -8.30 3.10 1.69
N GLN A 82 -8.81 2.13 0.92
CA GLN A 82 -8.85 2.22 -0.54
C GLN A 82 -10.29 2.19 -1.08
N PHE A 83 -10.89 3.38 -1.18
CA PHE A 83 -12.15 3.62 -1.90
C PHE A 83 -11.95 4.21 -3.32
N GLY A 84 -10.69 4.29 -3.78
CA GLY A 84 -10.28 4.78 -5.08
C GLY A 84 -10.16 3.68 -6.13
N LYS A 85 -9.60 4.03 -7.30
CA LYS A 85 -9.54 3.15 -8.48
C LYS A 85 -8.87 1.82 -8.17
N TYR A 86 -9.41 0.73 -8.72
CA TYR A 86 -8.89 -0.63 -8.53
C TYR A 86 -7.37 -0.78 -8.79
N ALA A 87 -6.82 0.00 -9.73
CA ALA A 87 -5.39 -0.05 -10.06
C ALA A 87 -4.47 0.34 -8.90
N PHE A 88 -4.97 1.12 -7.94
CA PHE A 88 -4.20 1.50 -6.75
C PHE A 88 -4.17 0.39 -5.69
N VAL A 89 -5.20 -0.45 -5.59
CA VAL A 89 -5.21 -1.57 -4.61
C VAL A 89 -4.05 -2.53 -4.87
N ALA A 90 -3.80 -2.88 -6.14
CA ALA A 90 -2.67 -3.73 -6.48
C ALA A 90 -1.32 -3.08 -6.13
N TYR A 91 -1.22 -1.75 -6.25
CA TYR A 91 -0.02 -1.03 -5.86
C TYR A 91 0.15 -1.03 -4.32
N ASP A 92 -0.92 -0.85 -3.57
CA ASP A 92 -0.89 -0.85 -2.11
C ASP A 92 -0.44 -2.23 -1.58
N LEU A 93 -1.06 -3.31 -2.07
CA LEU A 93 -0.78 -4.69 -1.66
C LEU A 93 0.62 -5.19 -2.05
N PHE A 94 1.06 -4.94 -3.29
CA PHE A 94 2.28 -5.54 -3.84
C PHE A 94 3.50 -4.62 -3.83
N VAL A 95 3.30 -3.30 -3.67
CA VAL A 95 4.39 -2.33 -3.65
C VAL A 95 4.50 -1.64 -2.31
N LYS A 96 3.46 -0.94 -1.83
CA LYS A 96 3.58 -0.14 -0.60
C LYS A 96 3.79 -1.02 0.62
N HIS A 97 2.88 -1.94 0.94
CA HIS A 97 3.05 -2.79 2.13
C HIS A 97 4.35 -3.60 2.07
N LEU A 98 4.71 -4.12 0.89
CA LEU A 98 5.96 -4.85 0.72
C LEU A 98 7.18 -3.96 0.96
N ALA A 99 7.19 -2.71 0.46
CA ALA A 99 8.29 -1.77 0.66
C ALA A 99 8.50 -1.43 2.15
N PHE A 100 7.43 -1.24 2.91
CA PHE A 100 7.54 -1.00 4.35
C PHE A 100 7.99 -2.25 5.11
N TYR A 101 7.52 -3.44 4.69
CA TYR A 101 7.88 -4.71 5.31
C TYR A 101 9.35 -5.08 5.08
N VAL A 102 9.84 -5.04 3.84
CA VAL A 102 11.26 -5.36 3.53
C VAL A 102 12.24 -4.35 4.14
N ARG A 103 11.75 -3.20 4.59
CA ARG A 103 12.50 -2.13 5.25
C ARG A 103 12.33 -2.12 6.77
N ASP A 104 11.77 -3.19 7.31
CA ASP A 104 11.61 -3.41 8.74
C ASP A 104 10.83 -2.29 9.44
N GLN A 105 9.86 -1.68 8.74
CA GLN A 105 9.01 -0.61 9.29
C GLN A 105 7.66 -1.12 9.77
N ILE A 106 7.16 -2.19 9.16
CA ILE A 106 5.92 -2.87 9.56
C ILE A 106 6.13 -4.38 9.60
N ASP A 107 5.33 -5.03 10.43
CA ASP A 107 5.24 -6.50 10.50
C ASP A 107 3.99 -7.03 9.76
N VAL A 108 2.97 -6.18 9.60
CA VAL A 108 1.71 -6.52 8.94
C VAL A 108 1.09 -5.28 8.27
N GLY A 109 0.51 -5.50 7.07
CA GLY A 109 -0.32 -4.52 6.38
C GLY A 109 -1.82 -4.82 6.53
N ILE A 110 -2.63 -3.78 6.58
CA ILE A 110 -4.09 -3.87 6.62
C ILE A 110 -4.65 -3.10 5.43
N GLU A 111 -5.46 -3.77 4.62
CA GLU A 111 -6.13 -3.19 3.46
C GLU A 111 -7.64 -3.13 3.70
N ILE A 112 -8.20 -1.93 3.82
CA ILE A 112 -9.64 -1.70 4.00
C ILE A 112 -10.28 -1.37 2.65
N LEU A 113 -11.22 -2.21 2.24
CA LEU A 113 -11.90 -2.13 0.94
C LEU A 113 -13.42 -2.12 1.11
N PRO A 114 -14.16 -1.53 0.17
CA PRO A 114 -15.60 -1.68 0.15
C PRO A 114 -15.96 -3.11 -0.29
N MET A 115 -16.93 -3.74 0.37
CA MET A 115 -17.60 -4.91 -0.18
C MET A 115 -18.27 -4.56 -1.51
N LYS A 116 -18.53 -5.54 -2.38
CA LYS A 116 -19.23 -5.30 -3.65
C LYS A 116 -20.58 -4.61 -3.45
N SER A 117 -21.27 -4.92 -2.35
CA SER A 117 -22.53 -4.28 -1.95
C SER A 117 -22.39 -2.77 -1.73
N LEU A 118 -21.33 -2.32 -1.05
CA LEU A 118 -21.03 -0.90 -0.89
C LEU A 118 -20.56 -0.26 -2.20
N GLN A 119 -19.66 -0.93 -2.94
CA GLN A 119 -19.12 -0.43 -4.21
C GLN A 119 -20.23 -0.19 -5.25
N ALA A 120 -21.28 -1.00 -5.29
CA ALA A 120 -22.43 -0.83 -6.18
C ALA A 120 -23.14 0.53 -5.98
N GLU A 121 -23.15 1.02 -4.74
CA GLU A 121 -23.73 2.29 -4.33
C GLU A 121 -22.72 3.46 -4.38
N MET A 122 -21.53 3.23 -4.94
CA MET A 122 -20.50 4.26 -5.20
C MET A 122 -20.45 4.65 -6.68
N SER A 123 -19.63 5.65 -7.03
CA SER A 123 -19.26 5.90 -8.43
C SER A 123 -18.52 4.69 -9.02
N SER A 124 -18.54 4.54 -10.35
CA SER A 124 -17.82 3.46 -11.03
C SER A 124 -16.31 3.65 -10.94
N GLY A 125 -15.55 2.56 -10.83
CA GLY A 125 -14.08 2.59 -10.84
C GLY A 125 -13.38 2.09 -9.57
N PRO A 126 -13.97 2.22 -8.36
CA PRO A 126 -13.34 1.68 -7.17
C PRO A 126 -13.13 0.18 -7.20
N GLY A 127 -12.05 -0.27 -6.57
CA GLY A 127 -11.85 -1.69 -6.24
C GLY A 127 -12.92 -2.17 -5.25
N TYR A 128 -13.06 -3.49 -5.10
CA TYR A 128 -13.96 -4.10 -4.11
C TYR A 128 -13.34 -5.36 -3.54
N TYR A 129 -13.66 -5.64 -2.28
CA TYR A 129 -13.03 -6.69 -1.47
C TYR A 129 -12.96 -8.05 -2.20
N GLU A 130 -14.07 -8.52 -2.77
CA GLU A 130 -14.15 -9.83 -3.40
C GLU A 130 -13.21 -9.94 -4.61
N GLY A 131 -13.09 -8.88 -5.40
CA GLY A 131 -12.20 -8.83 -6.56
C GLY A 131 -10.73 -8.81 -6.15
N GLU A 132 -10.40 -8.06 -5.11
CA GLU A 132 -9.01 -7.92 -4.65
C GLU A 132 -8.55 -9.13 -3.84
N LEU A 133 -9.44 -9.75 -3.07
CA LEU A 133 -9.20 -11.05 -2.44
C LEU A 133 -8.88 -12.11 -3.51
N TYR A 134 -9.66 -12.13 -4.59
CA TYR A 134 -9.38 -13.00 -5.74
C TYR A 134 -8.00 -12.69 -6.35
N ASN A 135 -7.65 -11.41 -6.48
CA ASN A 135 -6.34 -10.98 -6.98
C ASN A 135 -5.17 -11.41 -6.07
N VAL A 136 -5.34 -11.43 -4.75
CA VAL A 136 -4.31 -11.96 -3.84
C VAL A 136 -4.22 -13.47 -3.96
N ILE A 137 -5.34 -14.20 -3.83
CA ILE A 137 -5.35 -15.66 -3.85
C ILE A 137 -4.81 -16.22 -5.18
N ARG A 138 -5.12 -15.60 -6.33
CA ARG A 138 -4.64 -16.07 -7.64
C ARG A 138 -3.12 -16.00 -7.81
N ASN A 139 -2.41 -15.20 -7.00
CA ASN A 139 -0.94 -15.16 -7.02
C ASN A 139 -0.31 -16.40 -6.36
N GLY A 140 -1.10 -17.19 -5.62
CA GLY A 140 -0.65 -18.39 -4.93
C GLY A 140 -0.30 -18.16 -3.46
N ARG A 141 0.01 -19.25 -2.76
CA ARG A 141 0.32 -19.22 -1.33
C ARG A 141 1.62 -18.45 -1.07
N GLY A 142 1.61 -17.60 -0.05
CA GLY A 142 2.79 -16.83 0.39
C GLY A 142 3.12 -15.61 -0.48
N VAL A 143 2.19 -15.19 -1.35
CA VAL A 143 2.36 -14.02 -2.22
C VAL A 143 1.22 -13.01 -1.96
N PRO A 144 1.53 -11.74 -1.62
CA PRO A 144 2.87 -11.19 -1.39
C PRO A 144 3.51 -11.74 -0.08
N ALA A 145 4.81 -11.52 0.08
CA ALA A 145 5.57 -12.01 1.23
C ALA A 145 5.27 -11.27 2.55
N VAL A 146 4.68 -10.07 2.46
CA VAL A 146 4.21 -9.31 3.63
C VAL A 146 2.93 -9.94 4.18
N PRO A 147 2.82 -10.18 5.50
CA PRO A 147 1.55 -10.56 6.12
C PRO A 147 0.50 -9.46 5.92
N LEU A 148 -0.72 -9.87 5.53
CA LEU A 148 -1.81 -8.95 5.24
C LEU A 148 -3.10 -9.32 5.97
N VAL A 149 -3.86 -8.31 6.38
CA VAL A 149 -5.25 -8.42 6.81
C VAL A 149 -6.12 -7.63 5.82
N MET A 150 -6.95 -8.31 5.06
CA MET A 150 -7.91 -7.67 4.16
C MET A 150 -9.27 -7.54 4.84
N ILE A 151 -9.85 -6.34 4.87
CA ILE A 151 -11.12 -6.05 5.54
C ILE A 151 -12.09 -5.48 4.51
N GLY A 152 -13.17 -6.21 4.23
CA GLY A 152 -14.30 -5.71 3.44
C GLY A 152 -15.34 -5.04 4.34
N ILE A 153 -15.76 -3.82 4.03
CA ILE A 153 -16.78 -3.08 4.80
C ILE A 153 -18.05 -2.80 4.00
N ALA A 154 -19.17 -2.64 4.70
CA ALA A 154 -20.46 -2.23 4.16
C ALA A 154 -21.20 -1.33 5.17
N PRO A 155 -22.24 -0.59 4.74
CA PRO A 155 -23.08 0.23 5.63
C PRO A 155 -23.82 -0.57 6.71
#